data_AF-A0A1M7B3G8-F1
#
_entry.id   AF-A0A1M7B3G8-F1
#
_cell.length_a   1.000
_cell.length_b   1.000
_cell.length_c   1.000
_cell.angle_alpha   90.00
_cell.angle_beta   90.00
_cell.angle_gamma   90.00
#
_symmetry.space_group_name_H-M   'P 1'
#
loop_
_entity.id
_entity.type
_entity.pdbx_description
1 polymer ?
#
loop_
_entity_poly.entity_id
_entity_poly.type
_entity_poly.pdbx_seq_one_letter_code
_entity_poly.pdbx_strand_id
1 'polypeptide(L)' 'MKIKHTYIILALGVIIWIIGALMELTHHPNANMVLFISTIVEVIGVILFLYKITRNRNLKDFFNS' A
#
# COMPACT_ATOMS: atom_id res chain seq x y z
N MET A 1 8.88 -8.63 11.04
CA MET A 1 9.09 -7.44 10.18
C MET A 1 8.82 -6.19 10.98
N LYS A 2 9.76 -5.25 11.06
CA LYS A 2 9.56 -3.94 11.72
C LYS A 2 8.37 -3.21 11.11
N ILE A 3 7.67 -2.35 11.85
CA ILE A 3 6.52 -1.56 11.33
C ILE A 3 6.88 -0.83 10.03
N LYS A 4 8.14 -0.39 9.91
CA LYS A 4 8.74 0.23 8.72
C LYS A 4 8.43 -0.52 7.41
N HIS A 5 8.42 -1.84 7.42
CA HIS A 5 8.15 -2.64 6.22
C HIS A 5 6.68 -2.55 5.78
N THR A 6 5.76 -2.44 6.74
CA THR A 6 4.32 -2.28 6.47
C THR A 6 4.03 -0.92 5.84
N TYR A 7 4.70 0.14 6.30
CA TYR A 7 4.61 1.46 5.66
C TYR A 7 5.22 1.48 4.26
N ILE A 8 6.35 0.81 4.04
CA ILE A 8 6.98 0.71 2.72
C ILE A 8 6.04 0.00 1.73
N ILE A 9 5.37 -1.07 2.15
CA ILE A 9 4.40 -1.79 1.31
C ILE A 9 3.20 -0.90 0.96
N LEU A 10 2.66 -0.16 1.92
CA LEU A 10 1.57 0.79 1.70
C LEU A 10 1.98 1.91 0.73
N ALA A 11 3.15 2.52 0.96
CA ALA A 11 3.68 3.56 0.10
C ALA A 11 3.93 3.07 -1.33
N LEU A 12 4.46 1.85 -1.49
CA LEU A 12 4.62 1.21 -2.79
C LEU A 12 3.27 0.98 -3.48
N GLY A 13 2.26 0.51 -2.77
CA GLY A 13 0.90 0.33 -3.30
C GLY A 13 0.35 1.65 -3.89
N VAL A 14 0.45 2.74 -3.14
CA VAL A 14 0.01 4.08 -3.58
C VAL A 14 0.82 4.56 -4.79
N ILE A 15 2.13 4.36 -4.82
CA ILE A 15 2.97 4.76 -5.97
C ILE A 15 2.56 3.99 -7.23
N ILE A 16 2.34 2.67 -7.11
CA ILE A 16 1.91 1.84 -8.24
C ILE A 16 0.50 2.24 -8.69
N TRP A 17 -0.38 2.60 -7.76
CA TRP A 17 -1.71 3.12 -8.08
C TRP A 17 -1.65 4.43 -8.85
N ILE A 18 -0.79 5.37 -8.44
CA ILE A 18 -0.55 6.62 -9.17
C ILE A 18 -0.07 6.31 -10.60
N ILE A 19 0.87 5.38 -10.77
CA ILE A 19 1.34 4.97 -12.10
C ILE A 19 0.20 4.36 -12.93
N GLY A 20 -0.62 3.48 -12.33
CA GLY A 20 -1.78 2.89 -12.99
C GLY A 20 -2.80 3.95 -13.42
N ALA A 21 -3.06 4.96 -12.59
CA ALA A 21 -3.96 6.06 -12.89
C ALA A 21 -3.43 6.94 -14.02
N LEU A 22 -2.11 7.19 -14.08
CA LEU A 22 -1.48 7.87 -15.22
C LEU A 22 -1.60 7.05 -16.51
N MET A 23 -1.46 5.71 -16.43
CA MET A 23 -1.65 4.84 -17.58
C MET A 23 -3.10 4.86 -18.07
N GLU A 24 -4.08 4.94 -17.17
CA GLU A 24 -5.49 5.06 -17.52
C GLU A 24 -5.77 6.40 -18.20
N LEU A 25 -5.18 7.49 -17.69
CA LEU A 25 -5.28 8.82 -18.28
C LEU A 25 -4.74 8.85 -19.73
N THR A 26 -3.63 8.16 -19.97
CA THR A 26 -2.99 8.03 -21.29
C THR A 26 -3.63 6.96 -22.18
N HIS A 27 -4.75 6.36 -21.74
CA HIS A 27 -5.50 5.32 -22.46
C HIS A 27 -4.66 4.08 -22.82
N HIS A 28 -3.68 3.75 -21.99
CA HIS A 28 -2.85 2.57 -22.21
C HIS A 28 -3.71 1.31 -22.05
N PRO A 29 -3.66 0.33 -22.98
CA PRO A 29 -4.57 -0.83 -22.98
C PRO A 29 -4.48 -1.71 -21.71
N ASN A 30 -3.38 -1.62 -20.97
CA ASN A 30 -3.12 -2.41 -19.77
C ASN A 30 -3.38 -1.64 -18.46
N ALA A 31 -3.85 -0.39 -18.53
CA ALA A 31 -4.05 0.46 -17.35
C ALA A 31 -4.96 -0.18 -16.29
N ASN A 32 -6.07 -0.77 -16.73
CA ASN A 32 -7.02 -1.44 -15.84
C ASN A 32 -6.39 -2.63 -15.09
N MET A 33 -5.51 -3.40 -15.74
CA MET A 33 -4.78 -4.48 -15.06
C MET A 33 -3.81 -3.94 -14.01
N VAL A 34 -3.07 -2.87 -14.34
CA VAL A 34 -2.12 -2.24 -13.39
C VAL A 34 -2.86 -1.66 -12.19
N LEU A 35 -3.99 -0.99 -12.41
CA LEU A 35 -4.85 -0.47 -11.35
C LEU A 35 -5.42 -1.58 -10.48
N PHE A 36 -5.90 -2.68 -11.06
CA PHE A 36 -6.41 -3.82 -10.32
C PHE A 36 -5.33 -4.44 -9.42
N ILE A 37 -4.12 -4.66 -9.96
CA ILE A 37 -2.98 -5.19 -9.19
C ILE A 37 -2.58 -4.22 -8.07
N SER A 38 -2.51 -2.92 -8.38
CA SER A 38 -2.18 -1.89 -7.39
C SER A 38 -3.18 -1.87 -6.23
N THR A 39 -4.47 -2.01 -6.54
CA THR A 39 -5.55 -2.05 -5.55
C THR A 39 -5.43 -3.27 -4.66
N ILE A 40 -5.12 -4.45 -5.21
CA ILE A 40 -4.89 -5.67 -4.40
C ILE A 40 -3.71 -5.46 -3.44
N VAL A 41 -2.60 -4.92 -3.94
CA VAL A 41 -1.41 -4.66 -3.12
C VAL A 41 -1.72 -3.64 -2.02
N GLU A 42 -2.46 -2.60 -2.33
CA GLU A 42 -2.87 -1.57 -1.38
C GLU A 42 -3.80 -2.13 -0.31
N VAL A 43 -4.80 -2.93 -0.68
CA VAL A 43 -5.70 -3.61 0.26
C VAL A 43 -4.92 -4.52 1.21
N ILE A 44 -3.97 -5.31 0.70
CA ILE A 44 -3.10 -6.15 1.54
C ILE A 44 -2.26 -5.27 2.48
N GLY A 45 -1.72 -4.16 1.99
CA GLY A 45 -0.97 -3.18 2.77
C GLY A 45 -1.80 -2.59 3.91
N VAL A 46 -3.04 -2.17 3.62
CA VAL A 46 -4.00 -1.63 4.59
C VAL A 46 -4.38 -2.68 5.63
N ILE A 47 -4.67 -3.91 5.24
CA ILE A 47 -5.00 -5.01 6.17
C ILE A 47 -3.82 -5.27 7.11
N LEU A 48 -2.60 -5.36 6.58
CA LEU A 48 -1.39 -5.54 7.40
C LEU A 48 -1.14 -4.36 8.33
N PHE A 49 -1.43 -3.14 7.88
CA PHE A 49 -1.33 -1.93 8.69
C PHE A 49 -2.33 -1.92 9.84
N LEU A 50 -3.60 -2.22 9.55
CA LEU A 50 -4.68 -2.32 10.54
C LEU A 50 -4.42 -3.45 11.54
N TYR A 51 -3.91 -4.58 11.09
CA TYR A 51 -3.50 -5.67 11.99
C TYR A 51 -2.39 -5.22 12.94
N LYS A 52 -1.45 -4.40 12.46
CA LYS A 52 -0.32 -3.95 13.26
C LYS A 52 -0.69 -2.85 14.26
N ILE A 53 -1.61 -1.94 13.89
CA ILE A 53 -2.11 -0.90 14.80
C ILE A 53 -2.98 -1.45 15.91
N THR A 54 -3.80 -2.46 15.61
CA THR A 54 -4.63 -3.11 16.63
C THR A 54 -3.80 -3.96 17.60
N ARG A 55 -2.68 -4.54 17.12
CA ARG A 55 -1.78 -5.37 17.94
C ARG A 55 -0.79 -4.55 18.77
N ASN A 56 -0.30 -3.42 18.27
CA ASN A 56 0.58 -2.51 19.01
C ASN A 56 -0.22 -1.37 19.66
N ARG A 57 -0.60 -1.58 20.93
CA ARG A 57 -1.35 -0.61 21.75
C ARG A 57 -0.61 0.72 22.03
N ASN A 58 0.70 0.77 21.82
CA ASN A 58 1.53 1.93 22.13
C ASN A 58 2.05 2.59 20.83
N LEU A 59 1.42 3.71 20.45
CA LEU A 59 1.80 4.49 19.27
C LEU A 59 3.19 5.14 19.39
N LYS A 60 3.77 5.22 20.60
CA LYS A 60 5.13 5.74 20.81
C LYS A 60 6.24 4.76 20.42
N ASP A 61 6.02 3.45 20.55
CA ASP A 61 6.95 2.42 20.05
C ASP A 61 6.73 2.06 18.57
N PHE A 62 5.73 2.68 17.95
CA PHE A 62 5.21 2.35 16.63
C PHE A 62 6.22 2.63 15.51
N PHE A 63 7.05 3.66 15.65
CA PHE A 63 8.11 3.99 14.69
C PHE A 63 9.48 3.41 15.08
N ASN A 64 9.63 2.94 16.33
CA ASN A 64 10.92 2.60 16.91
C ASN A 64 11.18 1.08 17.05
N SER A 65 10.18 0.22 16.79
CA SER A 65 10.30 -1.25 16.81
C SER A 65 10.63 -1.87 15.44
#